data_AF-A0A948PVA0-F1
#
_entry.id   AF-A0A948PVA0-F1
#
_cell.length_a   1.000
_cell.length_b   1.000
_cell.length_c   1.000
_cell.angle_alpha   90.00
_cell.angle_beta   90.00
_cell.angle_gamma   90.00
#
_symmetry.space_group_name_H-M   'P 1'
#
loop_
_entity.id
_entity.type
_entity.pdbx_description
1 polymer ?
#
loop_
_entity_poly.entity_id
_entity_poly.type
_entity_poly.pdbx_seq_one_letter_code
_entity_poly.pdbx_strand_id
1 'polypeptide(L)'
;MPICQMLSLYLLLFSHVCADYLCQSKRFVYRKRKNNSYFLFHIFLLWFFAFLLFLPYRSGKAIAVVTVLAISHLAVDKSKIRLQKRRPEINKKMLNVIDQCLHFLLIFLAWRVFLFNLPLPSFFSGHPRILNSLSVLIVILIIYKAITGLSEKEESK
;
A
#
# COMPACT_ATOMS: atom_id res chain seq x y z
N MET A 1 0.34 -20.97 16.43
CA MET A 1 -0.02 -21.07 15.00
C MET A 1 -0.55 -19.78 14.32
N PRO A 2 -1.13 -18.75 14.99
CA PRO A 2 -1.67 -17.57 14.26
C PRO A 2 -0.60 -16.54 13.81
N ILE A 3 0.56 -16.49 14.50
CA ILE A 3 1.63 -15.52 14.22
C ILE A 3 2.20 -15.70 12.79
N CYS A 4 2.33 -16.95 12.35
CA CYS A 4 2.83 -17.29 11.03
C CYS A 4 1.92 -16.82 9.89
N GLN A 5 0.60 -16.77 10.12
CA GLN A 5 -0.39 -16.34 9.13
C GLN A 5 -0.42 -14.82 8.94
N MET A 6 0.12 -14.06 9.90
CA MET A 6 0.22 -12.60 9.82
C MET A 6 1.31 -12.12 8.86
N LEU A 7 2.26 -12.98 8.48
CA LEU A 7 3.34 -12.60 7.58
C LEU A 7 2.80 -12.08 6.24
N SER A 8 1.84 -12.78 5.63
CA SER A 8 1.28 -12.37 4.34
C SER A 8 0.56 -11.01 4.42
N LEU A 9 -0.11 -10.71 5.54
CA LEU A 9 -0.70 -9.39 5.79
C LEU A 9 0.38 -8.32 5.86
N TYR A 10 1.46 -8.56 6.61
CA TYR A 10 2.55 -7.61 6.77
C TYR A 10 3.29 -7.36 5.46
N LEU A 11 3.46 -8.38 4.63
CA LEU A 11 4.04 -8.23 3.29
C LEU A 11 3.13 -7.39 2.38
N LEU A 12 1.82 -7.56 2.43
CA LEU A 12 0.88 -6.70 1.68
C LEU A 12 0.94 -5.25 2.17
N LEU A 13 0.88 -5.03 3.49
CA LEU A 13 0.99 -3.69 4.08
C LEU A 13 2.33 -3.04 3.74
N PHE A 14 3.43 -3.79 3.83
CA PHE A 14 4.76 -3.31 3.50
C PHE A 14 4.85 -2.92 2.02
N SER A 15 4.36 -3.76 1.11
CA SER A 15 4.35 -3.44 -0.33
C SER A 15 3.56 -2.18 -0.65
N HIS A 16 2.41 -1.98 0.00
CA HIS A 16 1.59 -0.78 -0.11
C HIS A 16 2.33 0.45 0.39
N VAL A 17 2.89 0.39 1.60
CA VAL A 17 3.64 1.51 2.19
C VAL A 17 4.88 1.85 1.38
N CYS A 18 5.60 0.86 0.84
CA CYS A 18 6.71 1.13 -0.08
C CYS A 18 6.25 1.88 -1.33
N ALA A 19 5.21 1.39 -2.01
CA ALA A 19 4.72 2.01 -3.23
C ALA A 19 4.17 3.44 -3.00
N ASP A 20 3.36 3.63 -1.95
CA ASP A 20 2.72 4.91 -1.66
C ASP A 20 3.66 5.90 -0.97
N TYR A 21 4.50 5.47 -0.04
CA TYR A 21 5.23 6.41 0.83
C TYR A 21 6.65 6.64 0.35
N LEU A 22 7.36 5.58 -0.07
CA LEU A 22 8.73 5.69 -0.59
C LEU A 22 8.72 6.18 -2.04
N CYS A 23 7.90 5.58 -2.90
CA CYS A 23 7.95 5.89 -4.34
C CYS A 23 7.06 7.07 -4.77
N GLN A 24 5.99 7.38 -4.02
CA GLN A 24 5.06 8.46 -4.37
C GLN A 24 5.42 9.80 -3.70
N SER A 25 6.36 10.53 -4.30
CA SER A 25 6.70 11.92 -3.91
C SER A 25 5.60 12.93 -4.27
N LYS A 26 5.61 14.14 -3.72
CA LYS A 26 4.64 15.20 -4.10
C LYS A 26 4.68 15.53 -5.59
N ARG A 27 5.90 15.57 -6.17
CA ARG A 27 6.08 15.75 -7.63
C ARG A 27 5.42 14.62 -8.41
N PHE A 28 5.52 13.38 -7.93
CA PHE A 28 4.84 12.23 -8.52
C PHE A 28 3.32 12.41 -8.48
N VAL A 29 2.75 12.79 -7.33
CA VAL A 29 1.30 13.04 -7.18
C VAL A 29 0.82 14.13 -8.14
N TYR A 30 1.60 15.21 -8.31
CA TYR A 30 1.27 16.27 -9.26
C TYR A 30 1.24 15.74 -10.71
N ARG A 31 2.24 14.97 -11.13
CA ARG A 31 2.30 14.38 -12.47
C ARG A 31 1.20 13.32 -12.70
N LYS A 32 0.88 12.51 -11.69
CA LYS A 32 -0.22 11.54 -11.68
C LYS A 32 -1.57 12.19 -12.00
N ARG A 33 -1.81 13.42 -11.54
CA ARG A 33 -3.05 14.17 -11.84
C ARG A 33 -3.15 14.65 -13.29
N LYS A 34 -2.02 14.82 -13.99
CA LYS A 34 -1.94 15.32 -15.37
C LYS A 34 -1.75 14.21 -16.40
N ASN A 35 -1.14 13.10 -16.04
CA ASN A 35 -0.76 12.04 -16.97
C ASN A 35 -1.10 10.64 -16.42
N ASN A 36 -1.91 9.89 -17.18
CA ASN A 36 -2.33 8.53 -16.85
C ASN A 36 -1.18 7.52 -16.80
N SER A 37 -0.06 7.75 -17.50
CA SER A 37 1.11 6.86 -17.45
C SER A 37 1.72 6.80 -16.04
N TYR A 38 1.65 7.89 -15.27
CA TYR A 38 2.11 7.90 -13.88
C TYR A 38 1.19 7.10 -12.95
N PHE A 39 -0.10 6.95 -13.29
CA PHE A 39 -0.97 6.00 -12.59
C PHE A 39 -0.54 4.56 -12.87
N LEU A 40 -0.33 4.21 -14.14
CA LEU A 40 0.08 2.86 -14.52
C LEU A 40 1.42 2.49 -13.89
N PHE A 41 2.38 3.40 -13.90
CA PHE A 41 3.68 3.19 -13.27
C PHE A 41 3.56 3.01 -11.75
N HIS A 42 2.70 3.77 -11.07
CA HIS A 42 2.47 3.62 -9.64
C HIS A 42 1.88 2.25 -9.28
N ILE A 43 0.88 1.80 -10.03
CA ILE A 43 0.29 0.46 -9.85
C ILE A 43 1.34 -0.61 -10.14
N PHE A 44 2.15 -0.42 -11.18
CA PHE A 44 3.22 -1.34 -11.51
C PHE A 44 4.20 -1.46 -10.34
N LEU A 45 4.59 -0.36 -9.68
CA LEU A 45 5.45 -0.41 -8.51
C LEU A 45 4.81 -1.18 -7.35
N LEU A 46 3.54 -0.90 -7.04
CA LEU A 46 2.79 -1.64 -6.01
C LEU A 46 2.75 -3.13 -6.32
N TRP A 47 2.33 -3.47 -7.55
CA TRP A 47 2.26 -4.84 -8.01
C TRP A 47 3.63 -5.52 -7.99
N PHE A 48 4.68 -4.83 -8.43
CA PHE A 48 6.05 -5.35 -8.47
C PHE A 48 6.58 -5.66 -7.07
N PHE A 49 6.45 -4.73 -6.11
CA PHE A 49 6.86 -4.98 -4.73
C PHE A 49 6.09 -6.16 -4.13
N ALA A 50 4.77 -6.17 -4.28
CA ALA A 50 3.94 -7.26 -3.76
C ALA A 50 4.26 -8.60 -4.45
N PHE A 51 4.46 -8.60 -5.77
CA PHE A 51 4.83 -9.79 -6.54
C PHE A 51 6.15 -10.38 -6.06
N LEU A 52 7.18 -9.57 -5.91
CA LEU A 52 8.49 -10.03 -5.42
C LEU A 52 8.41 -10.62 -4.02
N LEU A 53 7.67 -9.99 -3.11
CA LEU A 53 7.51 -10.48 -1.73
C LEU A 53 6.69 -11.77 -1.64
N PHE A 54 5.76 -11.97 -2.57
CA PHE A 54 4.93 -13.17 -2.63
C PHE A 54 5.49 -14.29 -3.52
N LEU A 55 6.53 -14.04 -4.30
CA LEU A 55 7.19 -15.04 -5.14
C LEU A 55 7.65 -16.30 -4.36
N PRO A 56 8.19 -16.19 -3.12
CA PRO A 56 8.57 -17.35 -2.32
C PRO A 56 7.41 -18.28 -1.92
N TYR A 57 6.16 -17.79 -1.92
CA TYR A 57 4.98 -18.61 -1.64
C TYR A 57 4.63 -19.57 -2.78
N ARG A 58 5.16 -19.35 -4.00
CA ARG A 58 4.91 -20.16 -5.21
C ARG A 58 3.42 -20.49 -5.40
N SER A 59 2.54 -19.55 -5.06
CA SER A 59 1.09 -19.74 -5.07
C SER A 59 0.45 -18.85 -6.13
N GLY A 60 -0.14 -19.47 -7.16
CA GLY A 60 -0.89 -18.74 -8.19
C GLY A 60 -2.06 -17.94 -7.58
N LYS A 61 -2.69 -18.46 -6.52
CA LYS A 61 -3.72 -17.74 -5.75
C LYS A 61 -3.18 -16.45 -5.14
N ALA A 62 -1.99 -16.50 -4.53
CA ALA A 62 -1.40 -15.31 -3.93
C ALA A 62 -1.05 -14.24 -4.98
N ILE A 63 -0.50 -14.64 -6.12
CA ILE A 63 -0.20 -13.73 -7.23
C ILE A 63 -1.49 -13.13 -7.82
N ALA A 64 -2.56 -13.92 -7.95
CA ALA A 64 -3.86 -13.44 -8.39
C ALA A 64 -4.42 -12.38 -7.42
N VAL A 65 -4.36 -12.62 -6.11
CA VAL A 65 -4.81 -11.67 -5.08
C VAL A 65 -4.01 -10.37 -5.12
N VAL A 66 -2.68 -10.45 -5.22
CA VAL A 66 -1.80 -9.28 -5.37
C VAL A 66 -2.18 -8.46 -6.62
N THR A 67 -2.46 -9.14 -7.72
CA THR A 67 -2.86 -8.49 -8.98
C THR A 67 -4.21 -7.78 -8.84
N VAL A 68 -5.21 -8.43 -8.24
CA VAL A 68 -6.53 -7.84 -7.96
C VAL A 68 -6.42 -6.65 -7.01
N LEU A 69 -5.58 -6.75 -5.97
CA LEU A 69 -5.32 -5.65 -5.04
C LEU A 69 -4.69 -4.44 -5.76
N ALA A 70 -3.71 -4.66 -6.64
CA ALA A 70 -3.09 -3.58 -7.41
C ALA A 70 -4.11 -2.86 -8.32
N ILE A 71 -5.03 -3.61 -8.95
CA ILE A 71 -6.11 -3.03 -9.75
C ILE A 71 -7.11 -2.27 -8.86
N SER A 72 -7.43 -2.81 -7.69
CA SER A 72 -8.35 -2.17 -6.74
C SER A 72 -7.77 -0.86 -6.19
N HIS A 73 -6.46 -0.81 -5.94
CA HIS A 73 -5.72 0.40 -5.56
C HIS A 73 -5.89 1.51 -6.60
N LEU A 74 -5.73 1.20 -7.89
CA LEU A 74 -6.02 2.14 -8.97
C LEU A 74 -7.44 2.71 -8.91
N ALA A 75 -8.42 1.84 -8.62
CA ALA A 75 -9.82 2.25 -8.57
C ALA A 75 -10.08 3.23 -7.44
N VAL A 76 -9.51 3.01 -6.25
CA VAL A 76 -9.60 3.91 -5.10
C VAL A 76 -8.93 5.25 -5.41
N ASP A 77 -7.69 5.23 -5.89
CA ASP A 77 -6.93 6.43 -6.28
C ASP A 77 -7.67 7.29 -7.32
N LYS A 78 -8.23 6.66 -8.36
CA LYS A 78 -9.01 7.36 -9.38
C LYS A 78 -10.28 7.95 -8.79
N SER A 79 -10.95 7.21 -7.91
CA SER A 79 -12.18 7.67 -7.24
C SER A 79 -11.91 8.90 -6.39
N LYS A 80 -10.80 8.91 -5.63
CA LYS A 80 -10.33 10.07 -4.86
C LYS A 80 -10.10 11.29 -5.75
N ILE A 81 -9.38 11.14 -6.87
CA ILE A 81 -9.09 12.25 -7.78
C ILE A 81 -10.36 12.76 -8.46
N ARG A 82 -11.27 11.88 -8.87
CA ARG A 82 -12.58 12.28 -9.42
C ARG A 82 -13.41 13.03 -8.40
N LEU A 83 -13.47 12.55 -7.15
CA LEU A 83 -14.18 13.22 -6.07
C LEU A 83 -13.60 14.60 -5.80
N GLN A 84 -12.26 14.73 -5.73
CA GLN A 84 -11.60 16.01 -5.55
C GLN A 84 -11.87 17.01 -6.69
N LYS A 85 -12.01 16.53 -7.94
CA LYS A 85 -12.37 17.38 -9.08
C LYS A 85 -13.83 17.82 -9.02
N ARG A 86 -14.74 16.95 -8.59
CA ARG A 86 -16.19 17.24 -8.48
C ARG A 86 -16.54 18.09 -7.26
N ARG A 87 -15.75 17.99 -6.19
CA ARG A 87 -16.00 18.60 -4.88
C ARG A 87 -14.71 19.24 -4.35
N PRO A 88 -14.24 20.36 -4.95
CA PRO A 88 -13.00 21.03 -4.56
C PRO A 88 -13.02 21.58 -3.12
N GLU A 89 -14.19 21.79 -2.54
CA GLU A 89 -14.44 22.27 -1.18
C GLU A 89 -14.07 21.22 -0.10
N ILE A 90 -14.00 19.93 -0.45
CA ILE A 90 -13.68 18.87 0.50
C ILE A 90 -12.24 19.04 1.01
N ASN A 91 -12.08 18.93 2.32
CA ASN A 91 -10.78 18.99 2.97
C ASN A 91 -9.83 17.89 2.43
N LYS A 92 -8.75 18.33 1.76
CA LYS A 92 -7.75 17.45 1.14
C LYS A 92 -7.09 16.49 2.15
N LYS A 93 -6.91 16.91 3.41
CA LYS A 93 -6.34 16.05 4.46
C LYS A 93 -7.30 14.91 4.79
N MET A 94 -8.58 15.23 5.00
CA MET A 94 -9.61 14.24 5.29
C MET A 94 -9.73 13.23 4.14
N LEU A 95 -9.73 13.72 2.89
CA LEU A 95 -9.78 12.86 1.72
C LEU A 95 -8.56 11.92 1.62
N ASN A 96 -7.37 12.37 2.02
CA ASN A 96 -6.18 11.52 2.09
C ASN A 96 -6.28 10.45 3.19
N VAL A 97 -6.88 10.77 4.34
CA VAL A 97 -7.10 9.80 5.43
C VAL A 97 -8.09 8.73 4.98
N ILE A 98 -9.23 9.14 4.43
CA ILE A 98 -10.25 8.21 3.91
C ILE A 98 -9.66 7.29 2.84
N ASP A 99 -8.87 7.85 1.93
CA ASP A 99 -8.16 7.10 0.89
C ASP A 99 -7.24 6.03 1.48
N GLN A 100 -6.39 6.34 2.46
CA GLN A 100 -5.53 5.35 3.11
C GLN A 100 -6.34 4.30 3.89
N CYS A 101 -7.41 4.70 4.58
CA CYS A 101 -8.32 3.77 5.26
C CYS A 101 -8.96 2.77 4.29
N LEU A 102 -9.39 3.22 3.11
CA LEU A 102 -9.95 2.33 2.09
C LEU A 102 -8.91 1.33 1.56
N HIS A 103 -7.67 1.76 1.32
CA HIS A 103 -6.61 0.86 0.91
C HIS A 103 -6.29 -0.19 1.97
N PHE A 104 -6.14 0.22 3.24
CA PHE A 104 -5.91 -0.72 4.35
C PHE A 104 -7.08 -1.69 4.55
N LEU A 105 -8.32 -1.21 4.39
CA LEU A 105 -9.50 -2.07 4.44
C LEU A 105 -9.48 -3.12 3.33
N LEU A 106 -9.18 -2.73 2.08
CA LEU A 106 -9.08 -3.67 0.96
C LEU A 106 -7.97 -4.71 1.18
N ILE A 107 -6.80 -4.29 1.65
CA ILE A 107 -5.69 -5.19 2.02
C ILE A 107 -6.14 -6.19 3.08
N PHE A 108 -6.77 -5.69 4.15
CA PHE A 108 -7.24 -6.53 5.25
C PHE A 108 -8.29 -7.54 4.78
N LEU A 109 -9.28 -7.12 3.99
CA LEU A 109 -10.31 -8.00 3.44
C LEU A 109 -9.72 -9.06 2.52
N ALA A 110 -8.85 -8.65 1.59
CA ALA A 110 -8.20 -9.57 0.67
C ALA A 110 -7.35 -10.62 1.42
N TRP A 111 -6.60 -10.18 2.43
CA TRP A 111 -5.86 -11.10 3.30
C TRP A 111 -6.81 -12.04 4.03
N ARG A 112 -7.81 -11.52 4.74
CA ARG A 112 -8.69 -12.31 5.61
C ARG A 112 -9.48 -13.37 4.85
N VAL A 113 -9.91 -13.05 3.63
CA VAL A 113 -10.72 -13.94 2.78
C VAL A 113 -9.86 -14.90 1.98
N PHE A 114 -8.75 -14.44 1.40
CA PHE A 114 -8.01 -15.24 0.42
C PHE A 114 -6.65 -15.76 0.90
N LEU A 115 -5.95 -15.05 1.79
CA LEU A 115 -4.55 -15.34 2.15
C LEU A 115 -4.33 -15.74 3.62
N PHE A 116 -5.37 -15.71 4.45
CA PHE A 116 -5.28 -16.04 5.87
C PHE A 116 -4.71 -17.44 6.12
N ASN A 117 -5.12 -18.41 5.29
CA ASN A 117 -4.66 -19.81 5.36
C ASN A 117 -3.49 -20.10 4.43
N LEU A 118 -2.81 -19.09 3.90
CA LEU A 118 -1.67 -19.30 3.01
C LEU A 118 -0.50 -19.91 3.81
N PRO A 119 0.06 -21.05 3.40
CA PRO A 119 1.16 -21.68 4.12
C PRO A 119 2.40 -20.79 4.09
N LEU A 120 3.20 -20.83 5.15
CA LEU A 120 4.48 -20.12 5.16
C LEU A 120 5.39 -20.62 4.02
N PRO A 121 6.08 -19.71 3.33
CA PRO A 121 7.06 -20.11 2.35
C PRO A 121 8.29 -20.67 3.07
N SER A 122 8.93 -21.68 2.48
CA SER A 122 10.08 -22.37 3.08
C SER A 122 11.26 -21.47 3.43
N PHE A 123 11.38 -20.30 2.78
CA PHE A 123 12.43 -19.31 3.03
C PHE A 123 12.13 -18.33 4.18
N PHE A 124 10.85 -18.10 4.51
CA PHE A 124 10.51 -17.25 5.65
C PHE A 124 10.05 -18.13 6.80
N SER A 125 10.93 -18.31 7.79
CA SER A 125 10.44 -18.66 9.12
C SER A 125 9.59 -17.46 9.56
N GLY A 126 8.30 -17.64 9.81
CA GLY A 126 7.41 -16.59 10.35
C GLY A 126 7.78 -16.21 11.79
N HIS A 127 9.08 -16.08 12.07
CA HIS A 127 9.66 -15.89 13.37
C HIS A 127 9.20 -14.54 13.91
N PRO A 128 8.77 -14.46 15.19
CA PRO A 128 8.25 -13.24 15.78
C PRO A 128 9.16 -12.02 15.62
N ARG A 129 10.48 -12.22 15.63
CA ARG A 129 11.48 -11.16 15.37
C ARG A 129 11.31 -10.50 14.00
N ILE A 130 11.13 -11.28 12.92
CA ILE A 130 10.96 -10.74 11.56
C ILE A 130 9.65 -9.94 11.48
N LEU A 131 8.58 -10.46 12.05
CA LEU A 131 7.28 -9.80 12.08
C LEU A 131 7.32 -8.48 12.87
N ASN A 132 8.02 -8.46 14.01
CA ASN A 132 8.21 -7.24 14.81
C ASN A 132 9.09 -6.22 14.08
N SER A 133 10.15 -6.65 13.39
CA SER A 133 10.98 -5.75 12.59
C SER A 133 10.19 -5.14 11.43
N LEU A 134 9.36 -5.93 10.74
CA LEU A 134 8.49 -5.44 9.67
C LEU A 134 7.44 -4.45 10.19
N SER A 135 6.79 -4.74 11.32
CA SER A 135 5.79 -3.84 11.89
C SER A 135 6.41 -2.51 12.32
N VAL A 136 7.57 -2.53 12.98
CA VAL A 136 8.32 -1.32 13.35
C VAL A 136 8.71 -0.52 12.11
N LEU A 137 9.22 -1.19 11.06
CA LEU A 137 9.58 -0.52 9.82
C LEU A 137 8.37 0.15 9.15
N ILE A 138 7.22 -0.54 9.08
CA ILE A 138 5.97 0.03 8.56
C ILE A 138 5.58 1.29 9.34
N VAL A 139 5.60 1.22 10.68
CA VAL A 139 5.27 2.37 11.54
C VAL A 139 6.24 3.53 11.31
N ILE A 140 7.54 3.27 11.24
CA ILE A 140 8.56 4.29 10.96
C ILE A 140 8.29 4.96 9.62
N LEU A 141 7.98 4.19 8.57
CA LEU A 141 7.68 4.75 7.24
C LEU A 141 6.42 5.61 7.25
N ILE A 142 5.39 5.22 8.01
CA ILE A 142 4.17 6.01 8.19
C ILE A 142 4.48 7.33 8.90
N ILE A 143 5.22 7.28 10.01
CA ILE A 143 5.61 8.47 10.78
C ILE A 143 6.49 9.41 9.94
N TYR A 144 7.51 8.87 9.27
CA TYR A 144 8.38 9.64 8.39
C TYR A 144 7.59 10.37 7.30
N LYS A 145 6.60 9.71 6.68
CA LYS A 145 5.72 10.34 5.70
C LYS A 145 4.86 11.44 6.32
N ALA A 146 4.34 11.23 7.52
CA ALA A 146 3.57 12.23 8.24
C ALA A 146 4.41 13.48 8.54
N ILE A 147 5.65 13.32 9.02
CA ILE A 147 6.59 14.41 9.34
C ILE A 147 7.00 15.17 8.07
N THR A 148 7.48 14.48 7.05
CA THR A 148 7.88 15.12 5.77
C THR A 148 6.71 15.81 5.09
N GLY A 149 5.50 15.25 5.19
CA GLY A 149 4.27 15.88 4.72
C GLY A 149 3.91 17.16 5.47
N LEU A 150 4.28 17.29 6.75
CA LEU A 150 4.10 18.49 7.56
C LEU A 150 5.20 19.55 7.30
N SER A 151 6.46 19.14 7.23
CA SER A 151 7.63 20.03 7.05
C SER A 151 7.58 20.82 5.73
N GLU A 152 7.30 20.17 4.61
CA GLU A 152 7.16 20.85 3.31
C GLU A 152 5.90 21.76 3.22
N LYS A 153 5.07 21.83 4.27
CA LYS A 153 3.92 22.77 4.36
C LYS A 153 4.32 24.12 4.96
N GLU A 154 5.46 24.17 5.66
CA GLU A 154 6.02 25.40 6.22
C GLU A 154 6.81 26.19 5.17
N GLU A 155 7.47 25.52 4.23
CA GLU A 155 8.24 26.17 3.15
C GLU A 155 7.36 26.77 2.02
N SER A 156 6.06 26.45 1.97
CA SER A 156 5.14 26.94 0.94
C SER A 156 4.21 28.06 1.42
N LYS A 157 4.50 28.67 2.57
CA LYS A 157 3.85 29.87 3.08
C LYS A 157 4.77 31.06 2.89
#